data_AF-A0A498EZ02-F1
#
_entry.id   AF-A0A498EZ02-F1
#
_cell.length_a   1.000
_cell.length_b   1.000
_cell.length_c   1.000
_cell.angle_alpha   90.00
_cell.angle_beta   90.00
_cell.angle_gamma   90.00
#
_symmetry.space_group_name_H-M   'P 1'
#
loop_
_entity.id
_entity.type
_entity.pdbx_description
1 polymer ?
#
loop_
_entity_poly.entity_id
_entity_poly.type
_entity_poly.pdbx_seq_one_letter_code
_entity_poly.pdbx_strand_id
1 'polypeptide(L)'
;LFYAYIGIAVAGQMGAEVKNPSPNLPLAMAGGTAILIFLYVLTAGVIYGVVGDYTVLANSARPLSTAAEVFLGDIGTAIVGIGGLLATASSVHAVMGAGIKMPYSWAWDEVFPKKFSAVSDRFGTPHWSLLTLYVVASGLTFW
;
A
#
# COMPACT_ATOMS: atom_id res chain seq x y z
N LEU A 1 -0.08 -3.17 -14.12
CA LEU A 1 -1.38 -3.54 -13.49
C LEU A 1 -1.23 -4.56 -12.36
N PHE A 2 -0.50 -5.66 -12.52
CA PHE A 2 -0.34 -6.69 -11.46
C PHE A 2 0.13 -6.12 -10.10
N TYR A 3 1.14 -5.25 -10.11
CA TYR A 3 1.65 -4.59 -8.89
C TYR A 3 0.57 -3.83 -8.11
N ALA A 4 -0.41 -3.25 -8.80
CA ALA A 4 -1.48 -2.47 -8.18
C ALA A 4 -2.47 -3.33 -7.36
N TYR A 5 -2.45 -4.66 -7.53
CA TYR A 5 -3.31 -5.60 -6.80
C TYR A 5 -2.57 -6.41 -5.73
N ILE A 6 -1.27 -6.16 -5.49
CA ILE A 6 -0.48 -6.84 -4.45
C ILE A 6 -1.08 -6.65 -3.04
N GLY A 7 -1.84 -5.57 -2.82
CA GLY A 7 -2.51 -5.29 -1.54
C GLY A 7 -3.44 -6.41 -1.06
N ILE A 8 -3.93 -7.28 -1.95
CA ILE A 8 -4.75 -8.44 -1.57
C ILE A 8 -3.95 -9.42 -0.68
N ALA A 9 -2.67 -9.64 -0.98
CA ALA A 9 -1.81 -10.49 -0.15
C ALA A 9 -1.49 -9.86 1.21
N VAL A 10 -1.44 -8.53 1.28
CA VAL A 10 -1.24 -7.76 2.53
C VAL A 10 -2.45 -7.93 3.45
N ALA A 11 -3.67 -7.88 2.90
CA ALA A 11 -4.89 -8.12 3.66
C ALA A 11 -4.91 -9.52 4.30
N GLY A 12 -4.46 -10.55 3.56
CA GLY A 12 -4.36 -11.92 4.08
C GLY A 12 -3.42 -12.06 5.27
N GLN A 13 -2.26 -11.38 5.24
CA GLN A 13 -1.30 -11.37 6.36
C GLN A 13 -1.88 -10.73 7.63
N MET A 14 -2.84 -9.81 7.47
CA MET A 14 -3.55 -9.19 8.59
C MET A 14 -4.77 -9.97 9.08
N GLY A 15 -5.08 -11.12 8.48
CA GLY A 15 -6.30 -11.88 8.78
C GLY A 15 -6.48 -12.28 10.25
N ALA A 16 -5.39 -12.51 10.99
CA ALA A 16 -5.45 -12.87 12.41
C ALA A 16 -5.97 -11.74 13.32
N GLU A 17 -5.90 -10.49 12.87
CA GLU A 17 -6.39 -9.31 13.61
C GLU A 17 -7.80 -8.89 13.16
N VAL A 18 -8.34 -9.51 12.12
CA VAL A 18 -9.68 -9.22 11.60
C VAL A 18 -10.72 -9.86 12.50
N LYS A 19 -11.69 -9.06 12.97
CA LYS A 19 -12.86 -9.57 13.69
C LYS A 19 -13.65 -10.51 12.78
N ASN A 20 -13.87 -11.76 13.18
CA ASN A 20 -14.58 -12.80 12.39
C ASN A 20 -14.01 -12.96 10.96
N PRO A 21 -12.78 -13.48 10.81
CA PRO A 21 -12.08 -13.47 9.53
C PRO A 21 -12.75 -14.35 8.46
N SER A 22 -13.44 -15.42 8.84
CA SER A 22 -14.05 -16.38 7.91
C SER A 22 -15.00 -15.71 6.89
N PRO A 23 -16.02 -14.94 7.30
CA PRO A 23 -16.83 -14.18 6.35
C PRO A 23 -16.23 -12.82 5.95
N ASN A 24 -15.52 -12.15 6.87
CA ASN A 24 -15.15 -10.74 6.65
C ASN A 24 -13.93 -10.58 5.75
N LEU A 25 -12.96 -11.49 5.81
CA LEU A 25 -11.74 -11.39 5.02
C LEU A 25 -12.03 -11.57 3.52
N PRO A 26 -12.79 -12.60 3.07
CA PRO A 26 -13.16 -12.72 1.65
C PRO A 26 -14.01 -11.55 1.16
N LEU A 27 -14.96 -11.08 1.98
CA LEU A 27 -15.83 -9.96 1.63
C LEU A 27 -15.05 -8.66 1.48
N ALA A 28 -14.13 -8.37 2.40
CA ALA A 28 -13.27 -7.19 2.33
C ALA A 28 -12.33 -7.23 1.13
N MET A 29 -11.74 -8.40 0.83
CA MET A 29 -10.85 -8.57 -0.33
C MET A 29 -11.63 -8.40 -1.65
N ALA A 30 -12.78 -9.05 -1.79
CA ALA A 30 -13.60 -8.96 -3.00
C ALA A 30 -14.21 -7.56 -3.17
N GLY A 31 -14.80 -7.01 -2.12
CA GLY A 31 -15.39 -5.66 -2.12
C GLY A 31 -14.36 -4.57 -2.37
N GLY A 32 -13.20 -4.65 -1.70
CA GLY A 32 -12.09 -3.73 -1.91
C GLY A 32 -11.57 -3.79 -3.34
N THR A 33 -11.41 -4.99 -3.90
CA THR A 33 -10.97 -5.17 -5.29
C THR A 33 -11.98 -4.60 -6.28
N ALA A 34 -13.28 -4.83 -6.09
CA ALA A 34 -14.33 -4.29 -6.95
C ALA A 34 -14.33 -2.74 -6.94
N ILE A 35 -14.19 -2.13 -5.76
CA ILE A 35 -14.09 -0.68 -5.62
C ILE A 35 -12.83 -0.16 -6.33
N LEU A 36 -11.69 -0.82 -6.16
CA LEU A 36 -10.43 -0.43 -6.81
C LEU A 36 -10.55 -0.49 -8.34
N ILE A 37 -11.11 -1.57 -8.89
CA ILE A 37 -11.33 -1.72 -10.33
C ILE A 37 -12.18 -0.55 -10.85
N PHE A 38 -13.29 -0.25 -10.16
CA PHE A 38 -14.18 0.83 -10.55
C PHE A 38 -13.47 2.19 -10.55
N LEU A 39 -12.73 2.50 -9.48
CA LEU A 39 -11.96 3.74 -9.38
C LEU A 39 -10.89 3.84 -10.47
N TYR A 40 -10.20 2.74 -10.79
CA TYR A 40 -9.16 2.72 -11.82
C TYR A 40 -9.72 2.95 -13.21
N VAL A 41 -10.85 2.33 -13.55
CA VAL A 41 -11.50 2.55 -14.84
C VAL A 41 -11.98 4.00 -14.97
N LEU A 42 -12.58 4.55 -13.91
CA LEU A 42 -13.01 5.95 -13.91
C LEU A 42 -11.85 6.92 -14.06
N THR A 43 -10.78 6.76 -13.26
CA THR A 43 -9.61 7.65 -13.35
C THR A 43 -8.92 7.53 -14.70
N ALA A 44 -8.76 6.32 -15.24
CA ALA A 44 -8.23 6.14 -16.59
C ALA A 44 -9.09 6.85 -17.63
N GLY A 45 -10.42 6.70 -17.58
CA GLY A 45 -11.35 7.37 -18.48
C GLY A 45 -11.21 8.90 -18.45
N VAL A 46 -11.13 9.48 -17.25
CA VAL A 46 -10.94 10.94 -17.08
C VAL A 46 -9.58 11.38 -17.61
N ILE A 47 -8.50 10.69 -17.23
CA ILE A 47 -7.13 11.06 -17.62
C ILE A 47 -6.95 11.02 -19.14
N TYR A 48 -7.37 9.92 -19.79
CA TYR A 48 -7.27 9.82 -21.24
C TYR A 48 -8.23 10.78 -21.96
N GLY A 49 -9.41 11.03 -21.40
CA GLY A 49 -10.39 11.96 -21.96
C GLY A 49 -9.94 13.41 -21.92
N VAL A 50 -9.19 13.83 -20.88
CA VAL A 50 -8.73 15.21 -20.72
C VAL A 50 -7.42 15.48 -21.45
N VAL A 51 -6.45 14.58 -21.37
CA VAL A 51 -5.11 14.82 -21.97
C VAL A 51 -5.12 14.56 -23.48
N GLY A 52 -5.91 13.60 -23.96
CA GLY A 52 -6.06 13.26 -25.38
C GLY A 52 -4.82 12.59 -26.02
N ASP A 53 -3.61 12.97 -25.59
CA ASP A 53 -2.34 12.38 -26.02
C ASP A 53 -1.76 11.46 -24.95
N TYR A 54 -1.70 10.16 -25.26
CA TYR A 54 -1.16 9.15 -24.35
C TYR A 54 0.35 9.30 -24.12
N THR A 55 1.09 9.92 -25.04
CA THR A 55 2.55 10.04 -24.94
C THR A 55 2.98 11.01 -23.83
N VAL A 56 2.16 12.03 -23.57
CA VAL A 56 2.37 12.96 -22.44
C VAL A 56 2.26 12.22 -21.11
N LEU A 57 1.27 11.33 -20.99
CA LEU A 57 1.08 10.51 -19.79
C LEU A 57 2.16 9.43 -19.66
N ALA A 58 2.57 8.81 -20.76
CA ALA A 58 3.59 7.77 -20.78
C ALA A 58 4.97 8.29 -20.37
N ASN A 59 5.29 9.54 -20.72
CA ASN A 59 6.56 10.18 -20.35
C ASN A 59 6.50 10.93 -19.02
N SER A 60 5.32 11.04 -18.39
CA SER A 60 5.18 11.71 -17.10
C SER A 60 5.50 10.76 -15.94
N ALA A 61 6.37 11.21 -15.03
CA ALA A 61 6.58 10.53 -13.76
C ALA A 61 5.38 10.64 -12.80
N ARG A 62 4.44 11.56 -13.07
CA ARG A 62 3.28 11.86 -12.22
C ARG A 62 2.01 12.03 -13.07
N PRO A 63 1.57 11.00 -13.80
CA PRO A 63 0.52 11.13 -14.82
C PRO A 63 -0.82 11.65 -14.28
N LEU A 64 -1.16 11.32 -13.02
CA LEU A 64 -2.38 11.82 -12.39
C LEU A 64 -2.33 13.34 -12.10
N SER A 65 -1.18 13.83 -11.63
CA SER A 65 -0.97 15.27 -11.41
C SER A 65 -0.86 16.03 -12.73
N THR A 66 -0.16 15.47 -13.73
CA THR A 66 -0.10 16.05 -15.08
C THR A 66 -1.49 16.16 -15.71
N ALA A 67 -2.35 15.16 -15.53
CA ALA A 67 -3.74 15.26 -15.98
C ALA A 67 -4.51 16.35 -15.21
N ALA A 68 -4.30 16.47 -13.89
CA ALA A 68 -4.95 17.49 -13.07
C ALA A 68 -4.61 18.93 -13.51
N GLU A 69 -3.38 19.19 -13.94
CA GLU A 69 -2.94 20.51 -14.43
C GLU A 69 -3.79 21.03 -15.59
N VAL A 70 -4.32 20.13 -16.42
CA VAL A 70 -5.10 20.50 -17.62
C VAL A 70 -6.48 21.07 -17.27
N PHE A 71 -7.10 20.66 -16.16
CA PHE A 71 -8.51 21.00 -15.88
C PHE A 71 -8.83 21.44 -14.45
N LEU A 72 -7.93 21.21 -13.48
CA LEU A 72 -8.15 21.57 -12.06
C LEU A 72 -7.40 22.84 -11.62
N GLY A 73 -6.49 23.36 -12.44
CA GLY A 73 -5.61 24.49 -12.10
C GLY A 73 -4.62 24.15 -10.97
N ASP A 74 -3.84 25.16 -10.55
CA ASP A 74 -2.72 24.96 -9.61
C ASP A 74 -3.16 24.41 -8.25
N ILE A 75 -4.26 24.93 -7.70
CA ILE A 75 -4.77 24.52 -6.39
C ILE A 75 -5.24 23.06 -6.44
N GLY A 76 -6.02 22.68 -7.46
CA GLY A 76 -6.50 21.31 -7.57
C GLY A 76 -5.38 20.31 -7.87
N THR A 77 -4.38 20.73 -8.65
CA THR A 77 -3.15 19.93 -8.87
C THR A 77 -2.39 19.70 -7.57
N ALA A 78 -2.24 20.73 -6.73
CA ALA A 78 -1.60 20.60 -5.42
C ALA A 78 -2.37 19.63 -4.50
N ILE A 79 -3.70 19.69 -4.50
CA ILE A 79 -4.55 18.74 -3.75
C ILE A 79 -4.32 17.31 -4.21
N VAL A 80 -4.30 17.07 -5.53
CA VAL A 80 -4.01 15.73 -6.08
C VAL A 80 -2.60 15.26 -5.70
N GLY A 81 -1.61 16.15 -5.74
CA GLY A 81 -0.25 15.85 -5.32
C GLY A 81 -0.16 15.45 -3.84
N ILE A 82 -0.75 16.23 -2.94
CA ILE A 82 -0.81 15.92 -1.50
C ILE A 82 -1.58 14.62 -1.25
N GLY A 83 -2.71 14.42 -1.94
CA GLY A 83 -3.48 13.19 -1.87
C GLY A 83 -2.67 11.96 -2.29
N GLY A 84 -1.87 12.08 -3.36
CA GLY A 84 -0.94 11.05 -3.79
C GLY A 84 0.09 10.70 -2.72
N LEU A 85 0.71 11.71 -2.10
CA LEU A 85 1.67 11.51 -1.01
C LEU A 85 1.04 10.80 0.20
N LEU A 86 -0.15 11.23 0.61
CA LEU A 86 -0.88 10.60 1.72
C LEU A 86 -1.27 9.15 1.40
N ALA A 87 -1.68 8.89 0.15
CA ALA A 87 -2.00 7.53 -0.31
C ALA A 87 -0.75 6.63 -0.28
N THR A 88 0.40 7.13 -0.75
CA THR A 88 1.67 6.40 -0.68
C THR A 88 2.09 6.15 0.77
N ALA A 89 2.02 7.16 1.64
CA ALA A 89 2.36 7.01 3.06
C ALA A 89 1.47 5.97 3.77
N SER A 90 0.16 6.01 3.51
CA SER A 90 -0.80 5.02 4.01
C SER A 90 -0.49 3.61 3.50
N SER A 91 -0.17 3.47 2.22
CA SER A 91 0.19 2.19 1.61
C SER A 91 1.47 1.60 2.22
N VAL A 92 2.52 2.42 2.38
CA VAL A 92 3.77 2.00 3.03
C VAL A 92 3.50 1.55 4.46
N HIS A 93 2.71 2.31 5.22
CA HIS A 93 2.35 1.96 6.60
C HIS A 93 1.64 0.59 6.67
N ALA A 94 0.66 0.35 5.80
CA ALA A 94 -0.05 -0.92 5.74
C ALA A 94 0.87 -2.11 5.42
N VAL A 95 1.78 -1.95 4.44
CA VAL A 95 2.74 -2.98 4.05
C VAL A 95 3.73 -3.27 5.19
N MET A 96 4.24 -2.24 5.88
CA MET A 96 5.10 -2.42 7.04
C MET A 96 4.38 -3.17 8.16
N GLY A 97 3.13 -2.82 8.46
CA GLY A 97 2.32 -3.48 9.48
C GLY A 97 2.05 -4.96 9.18
N ALA A 98 1.90 -5.33 7.90
CA ALA A 98 1.76 -6.72 7.50
C ALA A 98 3.11 -7.47 7.50
N GLY A 99 4.16 -6.83 6.98
CA GLY A 99 5.47 -7.45 6.80
C GLY A 99 6.15 -7.88 8.10
N ILE A 100 5.87 -7.20 9.22
CA ILE A 100 6.42 -7.57 10.53
C ILE A 100 5.85 -8.88 11.10
N LYS A 101 4.71 -9.36 10.57
CA LYS A 101 4.02 -10.54 11.07
C LYS A 101 4.69 -11.84 10.65
N MET A 102 5.30 -11.89 9.46
CA MET A 102 5.99 -13.09 8.97
C MET A 102 7.23 -13.47 9.81
N PRO A 103 8.19 -12.56 10.09
CA PRO A 103 9.32 -12.88 10.96
C PRO A 103 8.87 -13.18 12.40
N TYR A 104 7.79 -12.55 12.86
CA TYR A 104 7.19 -12.82 14.16
C TYR A 104 6.64 -14.25 14.24
N SER A 105 5.86 -14.71 13.25
CA SER A 105 5.34 -16.08 13.22
C SER A 105 6.45 -17.12 13.08
N TRP A 106 7.48 -16.87 12.27
CA TRP A 106 8.62 -17.79 12.13
C TRP A 106 9.44 -17.94 13.41
N ALA A 107 9.50 -16.90 14.24
CA ALA A 107 10.16 -16.96 15.53
C ALA A 107 9.37 -17.81 16.56
N TRP A 108 8.03 -17.88 16.40
CA TRP A 108 7.18 -18.81 17.17
C TRP A 108 7.39 -20.26 16.74
N ASP A 109 7.57 -20.50 15.43
CA ASP A 109 7.84 -21.83 14.87
C ASP A 109 9.31 -22.31 15.07
N GLU A 110 10.11 -21.57 15.85
CA GLU A 110 11.55 -21.79 16.10
C GLU A 110 12.43 -21.83 14.83
N VAL A 111 11.93 -21.33 13.69
CA VAL A 111 12.67 -21.19 12.42
C VAL A 111 13.51 -19.91 12.38
N PHE A 112 13.18 -18.93 13.23
CA PHE A 112 13.86 -17.64 13.34
C PHE A 112 14.36 -17.38 14.77
N PRO A 113 15.34 -16.47 14.97
CA PRO A 113 15.83 -16.16 16.31
C PRO A 113 14.72 -15.69 17.24
N LYS A 114 14.69 -16.21 18.48
CA LYS A 114 13.66 -15.89 19.51
C LYS A 114 13.51 -14.40 19.82
N LYS A 115 14.48 -13.55 19.45
CA LYS A 115 14.35 -12.08 19.57
C LYS A 115 13.20 -11.51 18.73
N PHE A 116 12.83 -12.15 17.62
CA PHE A 116 11.77 -11.67 16.72
C PHE A 116 10.35 -11.94 17.24
N SER A 117 10.18 -12.81 18.25
CA SER A 117 8.90 -13.00 18.95
C SER A 117 8.69 -12.00 20.10
N ALA A 118 9.68 -11.17 20.42
CA ALA A 118 9.57 -10.18 21.49
C ALA A 118 8.66 -9.02 21.09
N VAL A 119 7.54 -8.88 21.79
CA VAL A 119 6.56 -7.80 21.61
C VAL A 119 6.86 -6.68 22.59
N SER A 120 6.76 -5.43 22.14
CA SER A 120 6.96 -4.26 23.00
C SER A 120 5.75 -4.05 23.92
N ASP A 121 5.96 -4.02 25.24
CA ASP A 121 4.89 -3.83 26.25
C ASP A 121 4.08 -2.53 26.05
N ARG A 122 4.73 -1.47 25.55
CA ARG A 122 4.08 -0.16 25.32
C ARG A 122 3.17 -0.12 24.08
N PHE A 123 3.53 -0.83 23.02
CA PHE A 123 2.92 -0.67 21.69
C PHE A 123 2.26 -1.94 21.16
N GLY A 124 2.44 -3.08 21.82
CA GLY A 124 1.90 -4.36 21.37
C GLY A 124 2.46 -4.86 20.05
N THR A 125 3.62 -4.33 19.61
CA THR A 125 4.22 -4.66 18.30
C THR A 125 5.57 -5.37 18.41
N PRO A 126 5.88 -6.32 17.50
CA PRO A 126 7.18 -6.97 17.42
C PRO A 126 8.25 -6.01 16.90
N HIS A 127 8.87 -5.28 17.82
CA HIS A 127 9.79 -4.18 17.53
C HIS A 127 11.06 -4.62 16.78
N TRP A 128 11.60 -5.82 17.03
CA TRP A 128 12.75 -6.35 16.29
C TRP A 128 12.42 -6.66 14.83
N SER A 129 11.23 -7.23 14.57
CA SER A 129 10.74 -7.46 13.20
C SER A 129 10.57 -6.14 12.45
N LEU A 130 10.02 -5.12 13.13
CA LEU A 130 9.81 -3.79 12.57
C LEU A 130 11.14 -3.08 12.25
N LEU A 131 12.08 -3.10 13.19
CA LEU A 131 13.38 -2.44 13.01
C LEU A 131 14.17 -3.11 11.88
N THR A 132 14.18 -4.44 11.84
CA THR A 132 14.88 -5.19 10.78
C THR A 132 14.28 -4.90 9.41
N LEU A 133 12.94 -4.92 9.29
CA LEU A 133 12.25 -4.59 8.05
C LEU A 133 12.57 -3.16 7.61
N TYR A 134 12.57 -2.20 8.54
CA TYR A 134 12.88 -0.81 8.23
C TYR A 134 14.32 -0.61 7.76
N VAL A 135 15.30 -1.22 8.45
CA VAL A 135 16.72 -1.12 8.09
C VAL A 135 16.98 -1.75 6.71
N VAL A 136 16.42 -2.92 6.45
CA VAL A 136 16.57 -3.61 5.16
C VAL A 136 15.91 -2.82 4.03
N ALA A 137 14.66 -2.38 4.22
CA ALA A 137 13.95 -1.57 3.24
C ALA A 137 14.69 -0.27 2.92
N SER A 138 15.18 0.43 3.96
CA SER A 138 15.96 1.66 3.79
C SER A 138 17.26 1.38 3.03
N GLY A 139 18.01 0.35 3.42
CA GLY A 139 19.27 -0.01 2.76
C GLY A 139 19.13 -0.38 1.29
N LEU A 140 18.04 -1.09 0.92
CA LEU A 140 17.74 -1.46 -0.46
C LEU A 140 17.20 -0.29 -1.30
N THR A 141 16.59 0.72 -0.67
CA THR A 141 16.02 1.88 -1.40
C THR A 141 17.11 2.82 -1.93
N PHE A 142 18.30 2.82 -1.32
CA PHE A 142 19.42 3.69 -1.68
C PHE A 142 20.50 2.99 -2.52
N TRP A 143 20.19 1.84 -3.11
CA TRP A 143 21.07 1.07 -4.01
C TRP A 143 20.46 1.03 -5.41
#